data_AF-A0A0B2QG85-F1
#
_entry.id   AF-A0A0B2QG85-F1
#
_cell.length_a   1.000
_cell.length_b   1.000
_cell.length_c   1.000
_cell.angle_alpha   90.00
_cell.angle_beta   90.00
_cell.angle_gamma   90.00
#
_symmetry.space_group_name_H-M   'P 1'
#
loop_
_entity.id
_entity.type
_entity.pdbx_description
1 polymer ?
#
loop_
_entity_poly.entity_id
_entity_poly.type
_entity_poly.pdbx_seq_one_letter_code
_entity_poly.pdbx_strand_id
1 'polypeptide(L)'
;QPWRKCLVVKILGKSIGFLPMHEKMRSRWKLEGNFNLIVIKNRYFMVTFDMEVDRDKEVNGEPWMIFDHYLTILPWDPYFLTLESKVDKILA
;
A
#
# COMPACT_ATOMS: atom_id res chain seq x y z
N GLN A 1 -13.18 7.66 -11.61
CA GLN A 1 -12.86 8.14 -10.25
C GLN A 1 -11.42 7.77 -9.95
N PRO A 2 -10.52 8.72 -9.67
CA PRO A 2 -9.08 8.46 -9.61
C PRO A 2 -8.67 7.49 -8.48
N TRP A 3 -9.39 7.47 -7.37
CA TRP A 3 -9.11 6.60 -6.22
C TRP A 3 -9.36 5.11 -6.48
N ARG A 4 -10.13 4.76 -7.51
CA ARG A 4 -10.36 3.34 -7.88
C ARG A 4 -9.10 2.64 -8.36
N LYS A 5 -8.04 3.38 -8.68
CA LYS A 5 -6.75 2.79 -9.03
C LYS A 5 -5.75 2.86 -7.89
N CYS A 6 -6.22 3.15 -6.67
CA CYS A 6 -5.34 3.42 -5.54
C CYS A 6 -5.49 2.36 -4.45
N LEU A 7 -4.34 1.90 -3.93
CA LEU A 7 -4.26 1.06 -2.74
C LEU A 7 -3.42 1.75 -1.67
N VAL A 8 -3.70 1.41 -0.43
CA VAL A 8 -2.86 1.74 0.73
C VAL A 8 -2.16 0.48 1.17
N VAL A 9 -0.85 0.57 1.37
CA VAL A 9 -0.02 -0.56 1.80
C VAL A 9 0.88 -0.22 2.98
N LYS A 10 1.19 -1.22 3.80
CA LYS A 10 2.11 -1.11 4.93
C LYS A 10 2.71 -2.46 5.27
N ILE A 11 3.96 -2.46 5.70
CA ILE A 11 4.63 -3.66 6.19
C ILE A 11 4.36 -3.78 7.69
N LEU A 12 3.88 -4.95 8.12
CA LEU A 12 3.66 -5.25 9.53
C LEU A 12 4.98 -5.53 10.24
N GLY A 13 5.15 -5.01 11.46
CA GLY A 13 6.31 -5.30 12.31
C GLY A 13 7.64 -4.70 11.85
N LYS A 14 7.69 -4.01 10.70
CA LYS A 14 8.93 -3.45 10.16
C LYS A 14 8.72 -2.09 9.48
N SER A 15 9.71 -1.22 9.65
CA SER A 15 9.80 0.04 8.91
C SER A 15 10.79 -0.12 7.76
N ILE A 16 10.36 0.20 6.54
CA ILE A 16 11.20 0.17 5.34
C ILE A 16 11.19 1.56 4.72
N GLY A 17 12.34 2.01 4.20
CA GLY A 17 12.44 3.26 3.48
C GLY A 17 11.73 3.22 2.13
N PHE A 18 11.52 4.39 1.51
CA PHE A 18 10.82 4.48 0.24
C PHE A 18 11.46 3.68 -0.90
N LEU A 19 12.77 3.86 -1.11
CA LEU A 19 13.46 3.23 -2.25
C LEU A 19 13.43 1.68 -2.17
N PRO A 20 13.81 1.03 -1.05
CA PRO A 20 13.75 -0.42 -0.97
C PRO A 20 12.33 -0.98 -1.11
N MET A 21 11.32 -0.25 -0.61
CA MET A 21 9.91 -0.62 -0.77
C MET A 21 9.52 -0.58 -2.25
N HIS A 22 9.79 0.54 -2.93
CA HIS A 22 9.47 0.73 -4.34
C HIS A 22 10.12 -0.32 -5.23
N GLU A 23 11.43 -0.56 -5.07
CA GLU A 23 12.15 -1.57 -5.86
C GLU A 23 11.60 -2.98 -5.60
N LYS A 24 11.29 -3.31 -4.35
CA LYS A 24 10.77 -4.63 -4.03
C LYS A 24 9.39 -4.86 -4.61
N MET A 25 8.49 -3.89 -4.49
CA MET A 25 7.15 -3.96 -5.08
C MET A 25 7.24 -4.08 -6.60
N ARG A 26 8.09 -3.27 -7.25
CA ARG A 26 8.34 -3.36 -8.70
C ARG A 26 8.88 -4.73 -9.14
N SER A 27 9.72 -5.36 -8.33
CA SER A 27 10.25 -6.70 -8.64
C SER A 27 9.23 -7.84 -8.46
N ARG A 28 8.25 -7.65 -7.57
CA ARG A 28 7.29 -8.69 -7.18
C ARG A 28 5.99 -8.61 -7.97
N TRP A 29 5.50 -7.39 -8.18
CA TRP A 29 4.29 -7.12 -8.93
C TRP A 29 4.58 -7.14 -10.43
N LYS A 30 4.07 -8.17 -11.11
CA LYS A 30 4.22 -8.36 -12.55
C LYS A 30 3.04 -7.68 -13.26
N LEU A 31 3.05 -6.36 -13.22
CA LEU A 31 1.96 -5.52 -13.72
C LEU A 31 2.00 -5.42 -15.25
N GLU A 32 0.81 -5.23 -15.85
CA GLU A 32 0.68 -4.88 -17.27
C GLU A 32 1.04 -3.40 -17.52
N GLY A 33 0.70 -2.52 -16.57
CA GLY A 33 1.06 -1.10 -16.56
C GLY A 33 2.13 -0.75 -15.50
N ASN A 34 2.40 0.54 -15.30
CA ASN A 34 3.23 0.97 -14.18
C ASN A 34 2.35 1.29 -12.96
N PHE A 35 3.05 1.57 -11.85
CA PHE A 35 2.47 2.17 -10.66
C PHE A 35 3.36 3.31 -10.17
N ASN A 36 2.74 4.22 -9.42
CA ASN A 36 3.43 5.24 -8.63
C ASN A 36 3.30 4.90 -7.15
N LEU A 37 4.37 5.11 -6.40
CA LEU A 37 4.39 4.96 -4.95
C LEU A 37 4.61 6.33 -4.31
N ILE A 38 3.82 6.65 -3.29
CA ILE A 38 4.04 7.83 -2.44
C ILE A 38 4.01 7.43 -0.96
N VAL A 39 4.86 8.08 -0.16
CA VAL A 39 4.82 7.91 1.30
C VAL A 39 3.68 8.75 1.86
N ILE A 40 2.84 8.14 2.70
CA ILE A 40 1.82 8.85 3.46
C ILE A 40 2.13 8.74 4.97
N LYS A 41 1.21 9.16 5.85
CA LYS A 41 1.44 9.18 7.30
C LYS A 41 1.63 7.77 7.89
N ASN A 42 2.18 7.69 9.10
CA ASN A 42 2.30 6.46 9.89
C ASN A 42 2.97 5.28 9.16
N ARG A 43 3.94 5.57 8.28
CA ARG A 43 4.70 4.58 7.48
C ARG A 43 3.84 3.76 6.52
N TYR A 44 2.65 4.26 6.18
CA TYR A 44 1.88 3.76 5.06
C TYR A 44 2.42 4.32 3.76
N PHE A 45 2.16 3.60 2.68
CA PHE A 45 2.41 4.03 1.33
C PHE A 45 1.10 3.98 0.55
N MET A 46 0.89 4.96 -0.31
CA MET A 46 -0.19 4.91 -1.29
C MET A 46 0.41 4.51 -2.63
N VAL A 47 -0.25 3.56 -3.27
CA VAL A 47 0.09 3.03 -4.58
C VAL A 47 -0.99 3.48 -5.54
N THR A 48 -0.62 4.09 -6.65
CA THR A 48 -1.54 4.42 -7.75
C THR A 48 -1.14 3.63 -8.97
N PHE A 49 -2.05 2.81 -9.48
CA PHE A 49 -1.83 1.98 -10.66
C PHE A 49 -2.27 2.70 -11.94
N ASP A 50 -1.57 2.46 -13.04
CA ASP A 50 -2.00 2.95 -14.36
C ASP A 50 -3.27 2.21 -14.82
N MET A 51 -3.33 0.90 -14.55
CA MET A 51 -4.43 0.02 -14.92
C MET A 51 -5.21 -0.47 -13.69
N GLU A 52 -6.54 -0.48 -13.79
CA GLU A 52 -7.40 -0.99 -12.70
C GLU A 52 -7.31 -2.52 -12.59
N VAL A 53 -7.07 -3.23 -13.70
CA VAL A 53 -6.88 -4.69 -13.70
C VAL A 53 -5.67 -5.11 -12.86
N ASP A 54 -4.58 -4.35 -12.91
CA ASP A 54 -3.39 -4.57 -12.10
C ASP A 54 -3.70 -4.37 -10.62
N ARG A 55 -4.39 -3.26 -10.29
CA ARG A 55 -4.87 -3.01 -8.92
C ARG A 55 -5.73 -4.16 -8.40
N ASP A 56 -6.67 -4.63 -9.21
CA ASP A 56 -7.61 -5.69 -8.83
C ASP A 56 -6.94 -7.04 -8.64
N LYS A 57 -5.92 -7.36 -9.46
CA LYS A 57 -5.09 -8.55 -9.25
C LYS A 57 -4.34 -8.49 -7.92
N GLU A 58 -3.72 -7.35 -7.60
CA GLU A 58 -2.90 -7.22 -6.40
C GLU A 58 -3.70 -7.17 -5.10
N VAL A 59 -4.92 -6.63 -5.11
CA VAL A 59 -5.78 -6.56 -3.91
C VAL A 59 -6.53 -7.87 -3.62
N ASN A 60 -6.89 -8.63 -4.65
CA ASN A 60 -7.62 -9.89 -4.51
C ASN A 60 -6.72 -11.13 -4.53
N GLY A 61 -5.41 -10.93 -4.73
CA GLY A 61 -4.43 -12.00 -4.73
C GLY A 61 -4.09 -12.52 -3.34
N GLU A 62 -3.15 -13.45 -3.31
CA GLU A 62 -2.61 -14.01 -2.06
C GLU A 62 -1.91 -12.93 -1.21
N PRO A 63 -1.88 -13.09 0.13
CA PRO A 63 -1.16 -12.18 1.00
C PRO A 63 0.31 -12.04 0.61
N TRP A 64 0.77 -10.81 0.45
CA TRP A 64 2.15 -10.55 0.05
C TRP A 64 3.09 -10.57 1.26
N MET A 65 4.22 -11.26 1.10
CA MET A 65 5.37 -11.16 2.00
C MET A 65 6.50 -10.37 1.34
N ILE A 66 6.94 -9.32 2.02
CA ILE A 66 8.05 -8.44 1.61
C ILE A 66 9.01 -8.29 2.79
N PHE A 67 10.29 -8.59 2.55
CA PHE A 67 11.35 -8.63 3.57
C PHE A 67 11.01 -9.54 4.77
N ASP A 68 10.40 -10.70 4.51
CA ASP A 68 9.95 -11.68 5.52
C ASP A 68 8.86 -11.17 6.47
N HIS A 69 8.18 -10.10 6.07
CA HIS A 69 7.08 -9.51 6.82
C HIS A 69 5.84 -9.41 5.91
N TYR A 70 4.66 -9.56 6.51
CA TYR A 70 3.41 -9.41 5.77
C TYR A 70 3.18 -7.97 5.35
N LEU A 71 2.74 -7.80 4.10
CA LEU A 71 2.28 -6.54 3.55
C LEU A 71 0.75 -6.50 3.68
N THR A 72 0.23 -5.53 4.42
CA THR A 72 -1.20 -5.21 4.37
C THR A 72 -1.49 -4.44 3.11
N ILE A 73 -2.55 -4.82 2.40
CA ILE A 73 -3.05 -4.12 1.21
C ILE A 73 -4.52 -3.80 1.45
N LEU A 74 -4.89 -2.54 1.29
CA LEU A 74 -6.26 -2.06 1.47
C LEU A 74 -6.65 -1.16 0.31
N PRO A 75 -7.91 -1.20 -0.17
CA PRO A 75 -8.43 -0.17 -1.06
C PRO A 75 -8.26 1.22 -0.45
N TRP A 76 -7.97 2.21 -1.28
CA TRP A 76 -7.93 3.59 -0.80
C TRP A 76 -9.30 4.02 -0.27
N ASP A 77 -9.32 4.50 0.97
CA ASP A 77 -10.47 5.14 1.60
C ASP A 77 -10.05 6.56 2.04
N PRO A 78 -10.77 7.62 1.63
CA PRO A 78 -10.46 9.00 2.05
C PRO A 78 -10.50 9.21 3.58
N TYR A 79 -11.19 8.35 4.33
CA TYR A 79 -11.27 8.35 5.78
C TYR A 79 -10.26 7.40 6.44
N PHE A 80 -9.42 6.71 5.66
CA PHE A 80 -8.40 5.78 6.18
C PHE A 80 -7.48 6.46 7.22
N LEU A 81 -6.96 7.64 6.87
CA LEU A 81 -6.03 8.38 7.73
C LEU A 81 -6.71 9.02 8.95
N THR A 82 -8.01 9.28 8.88
CA THR A 82 -8.74 9.87 10.01
C THR A 82 -9.04 8.83 11.08
N LEU A 83 -9.28 7.57 10.69
CA LEU A 83 -9.54 6.47 11.61
C LEU A 83 -8.32 6.11 12.47
N GLU A 84 -7.14 5.96 11.88
CA GLU A 84 -5.91 5.68 12.63
C GLU A 84 -5.50 6.83 13.56
N SER A 85 -5.63 8.08 13.09
CA SER A 85 -5.32 9.24 13.94
C SER A 85 -6.19 9.32 15.20
N LYS A 86 -7.36 8.67 15.17
CA LYS A 86 -8.28 8.59 16.31
C LYS A 86 -7.90 7.46 17.26
N VAL A 87 -7.39 6.34 16.75
CA VAL A 87 -6.87 5.22 17.56
C VAL A 87 -5.62 5.64 18.33
N ASP A 88 -4.67 6.32 17.68
CA ASP A 88 -3.46 6.84 18.35
C ASP A 88 -3.80 7.85 19.47
N LYS A 89 -4.91 8.59 19.36
CA LYS A 89 -5.37 9.55 20.38
C LYS A 89 -6.08 8.91 21.57
N ILE A 90 -6.63 7.71 21.43
CA ILE A 90 -7.36 7.02 22.51
C ILE A 90 -6.38 6.23 23.39
N LEU A 91 -5.18 5.94 22.88
CA LEU A 91 -4.12 5.22 23.60
C LEU A 91 -3.06 6.15 24.23
N ALA A 92 -3.33 7.47 24.28
CA ALA A 92 -2.46 8.48 24.90
C ALA A 92 -2.98 8.92 26.26
#